data_AF-A0A7Z9HXL2-F1
#
_entry.id   AF-A0A7Z9HXL2-F1
#
_cell.length_a   1.000
_cell.length_b   1.000
_cell.length_c   1.000
_cell.angle_alpha   90.00
_cell.angle_beta   90.00
_cell.angle_gamma   90.00
#
_symmetry.space_group_name_H-M   'P 1'
#
loop_
_entity.id
_entity.type
_entity.pdbx_description
1 polymer ?
#
loop_
_entity_poly.entity_id
_entity_poly.type
_entity_poly.pdbx_seq_one_letter_code
_entity_poly.pdbx_strand_id
1 'polypeptide(L)'
;MAKPPVDKTRINEQIHVPQVRVIDDAGEQLGIMRPEEALRIAEGKGLDLVEVAPNAQPPVCRMIDYGKYRYQQSKRLKEAKKNQHIVTLKEIKYRPKISDHD
;
A
#
# COMPACT_ATOMS: atom_id res chain seq x y z
N MET A 1 -3.00 -19.40 -11.00
CA MET A 1 -2.45 -18.03 -11.09
C MET A 1 -3.17 -17.16 -10.07
N ALA A 2 -2.48 -16.67 -9.04
CA ALA A 2 -3.12 -15.79 -8.04
C ALA A 2 -3.48 -14.45 -8.72
N LYS A 3 -4.76 -14.06 -8.65
CA LYS A 3 -5.20 -12.74 -9.11
C LYS A 3 -4.39 -11.68 -8.34
N PRO A 4 -3.81 -10.66 -9.01
CA PRO A 4 -3.16 -9.58 -8.29
C PRO A 4 -4.18 -8.96 -7.31
N PRO A 5 -3.76 -8.54 -6.10
CA PRO A 5 -4.66 -7.86 -5.20
C PRO A 5 -5.26 -6.68 -5.94
N VAL A 6 -6.59 -6.68 -6.12
CA VAL A 6 -7.31 -5.53 -6.64
C VAL A 6 -7.07 -4.41 -5.63
N ASP A 7 -6.45 -3.32 -6.09
CA ASP A 7 -6.18 -2.16 -5.26
C ASP A 7 -7.53 -1.57 -4.84
N LYS A 8 -7.99 -1.88 -3.61
CA LYS A 8 -9.27 -1.43 -3.05
C LYS A 8 -9.16 -0.02 -2.45
N THR A 9 -8.25 0.80 -2.94
CA THR A 9 -8.02 2.14 -2.42
C THR A 9 -9.21 3.02 -2.80
N ARG A 10 -9.99 3.46 -1.80
CA ARG A 10 -11.10 4.39 -1.99
C ARG A 10 -10.58 5.82 -2.06
N ILE A 11 -11.13 6.62 -2.96
CA ILE A 11 -10.74 8.02 -3.16
C ILE A 11 -11.96 8.93 -3.20
N ASN A 12 -11.77 10.18 -2.76
CA ASN A 12 -12.73 11.27 -2.88
C ASN A 12 -14.15 10.83 -2.45
N GLU A 13 -15.11 10.90 -3.37
CA GLU A 13 -16.52 10.57 -3.14
C GLU A 13 -16.78 9.09 -2.84
N GLN A 14 -15.83 8.19 -3.08
CA GLN A 14 -15.97 6.76 -2.76
C GLN A 14 -15.86 6.49 -1.25
N ILE A 15 -15.45 7.48 -0.45
CA ILE A 15 -15.25 7.36 0.99
C ILE A 15 -16.58 7.62 1.72
N HIS A 16 -17.35 6.56 1.91
CA HIS A 16 -18.65 6.61 2.61
C HIS A 16 -18.51 6.19 4.08
N VAL A 17 -18.05 7.10 4.93
CA VAL A 17 -17.96 6.91 6.39
C VAL A 17 -18.34 8.20 7.13
N PRO A 18 -18.78 8.15 8.39
CA PRO A 18 -19.21 9.35 9.10
C PRO A 18 -18.06 10.29 9.45
N GLN A 19 -16.87 9.74 9.73
CA GLN A 19 -15.69 10.49 10.15
C GLN A 19 -14.42 9.84 9.64
N VAL A 20 -13.44 10.67 9.31
CA VAL A 20 -12.11 10.26 8.86
C VAL A 20 -11.05 11.03 9.63
N ARG A 21 -9.92 10.37 9.91
CA ARG A 21 -8.71 11.05 10.37
C ARG A 21 -7.94 11.51 9.14
N VAL A 22 -7.66 12.81 9.06
CA VAL A 22 -7.09 13.44 7.87
C VAL A 22 -5.65 13.87 8.12
N ILE A 23 -4.79 13.52 7.16
CA ILE A 23 -3.40 13.95 7.08
C ILE A 23 -3.24 14.75 5.80
N ASP A 24 -2.61 15.90 5.89
CA ASP A 24 -2.37 16.75 4.71
C ASP A 24 -1.20 16.22 3.84
N ASP A 25 -0.87 16.97 2.79
CA ASP A 25 0.21 16.66 1.86
C ASP A 25 1.61 16.83 2.47
N ALA A 26 1.76 17.76 3.44
CA ALA A 26 2.98 17.98 4.20
C ALA A 26 3.22 16.91 5.29
N GLY A 27 2.19 16.13 5.62
CA GLY A 27 2.22 15.13 6.69
C GLY A 27 1.71 15.64 8.05
N GLU A 28 1.13 16.84 8.08
CA GLU A 28 0.46 17.41 9.24
C GLU A 28 -0.89 16.72 9.49
N GLN A 29 -1.20 16.50 10.77
CA GLN A 29 -2.49 15.93 11.17
C GLN A 29 -3.53 17.04 11.30
N LEU A 30 -4.49 17.07 10.38
CA LEU A 30 -5.63 18.01 10.44
C LEU A 30 -6.70 17.55 11.45
N GLY A 31 -6.58 16.34 11.99
CA GLY A 31 -7.48 15.80 13.00
C GLY A 31 -8.58 14.91 12.41
N ILE A 32 -9.68 14.77 13.15
CA ILE A 32 -10.84 13.97 12.75
C ILE A 32 -11.93 14.93 12.26
N MET A 33 -12.42 14.71 11.04
CA MET A 33 -13.45 15.54 10.42
C MET A 33 -14.36 14.71 9.52
N ARG A 34 -15.39 15.34 8.95
CA ARG A 34 -16.25 14.68 7.96
C ARG A 34 -15.48 14.51 6.63
N PRO A 35 -15.74 13.43 5.86
CA PRO A 35 -15.14 13.28 4.54
C PRO A 35 -15.43 14.46 3.60
N GLU A 36 -16.61 15.06 3.75
CA GLU A 36 -17.08 16.23 2.99
C GLU A 36 -16.15 17.43 3.17
N GLU A 37 -15.73 17.71 4.40
CA GLU A 37 -14.82 18.81 4.72
C GLU A 37 -13.41 18.50 4.25
N ALA A 38 -12.96 17.26 4.47
CA ALA A 38 -11.67 16.79 4.00
C ALA A 38 -11.54 16.88 2.47
N LEU A 39 -12.62 16.54 1.75
CA LEU A 39 -12.68 16.63 0.29
C LEU A 39 -12.55 18.07 -0.18
N ARG A 40 -13.29 19.02 0.43
CA ARG A 40 -13.18 20.45 0.09
C ARG A 40 -11.77 21.00 0.29
N ILE A 41 -11.08 20.59 1.35
CA ILE A 41 -9.70 21.03 1.60
C ILE A 41 -8.76 20.43 0.54
N ALA A 42 -8.95 19.16 0.18
CA ALA A 42 -8.18 18.51 -0.87
C ALA A 42 -8.39 19.20 -2.23
N GLU A 43 -9.64 19.46 -2.61
CA GLU A 43 -10.02 20.18 -3.85
C GLU A 43 -9.42 21.59 -3.88
N GLY A 44 -9.46 22.32 -2.76
CA GLY A 44 -8.85 23.66 -2.63
C GLY A 44 -7.33 23.67 -2.83
N LYS A 45 -6.67 22.52 -2.64
CA LYS A 45 -5.23 22.32 -2.90
C LYS A 45 -4.95 21.65 -4.25
N GLY A 46 -5.99 21.25 -5.01
CA GLY A 46 -5.83 20.47 -6.25
C GLY A 46 -5.29 19.06 -6.01
N LEU A 47 -5.61 18.46 -4.86
CA LEU A 47 -5.18 17.12 -4.45
C LEU A 47 -6.40 16.19 -4.32
N ASP A 48 -6.14 14.88 -4.26
CA ASP A 48 -7.15 13.87 -3.98
C ASP A 48 -7.14 13.48 -2.50
N LEU A 49 -8.33 13.21 -1.95
CA LEU A 49 -8.49 12.57 -0.66
C LEU A 49 -8.41 11.05 -0.83
N VAL A 50 -7.32 10.44 -0.38
CA VAL A 50 -7.06 9.00 -0.57
C VAL A 50 -7.13 8.26 0.77
N GLU A 51 -7.95 7.22 0.85
CA GLU A 51 -8.03 6.35 2.04
C GLU A 51 -6.81 5.41 2.08
N VAL A 52 -5.86 5.69 2.97
CA VAL A 52 -4.61 4.92 3.10
C VAL A 52 -4.68 3.82 4.16
N ALA A 53 -5.59 3.95 5.14
CA ALA A 53 -5.80 2.93 6.16
C ALA A 53 -7.31 2.72 6.42
N PRO A 54 -7.98 1.84 5.65
CA PRO A 54 -9.41 1.55 5.85
C PRO A 54 -9.72 0.84 7.16
N ASN A 55 -8.74 0.09 7.70
CA ASN A 55 -8.95 -0.72 8.91
C ASN A 55 -8.83 0.08 10.22
N ALA A 56 -8.45 1.36 10.14
CA ALA A 56 -8.35 2.22 11.32
C ALA A 56 -9.74 2.73 11.77
N GLN A 57 -9.86 3.07 13.05
CA GLN A 57 -11.08 3.68 13.62
C GLN A 57 -10.72 5.03 14.26
N PRO A 58 -11.09 6.18 13.65
CA PRO A 58 -11.68 6.32 12.31
C PRO A 58 -10.67 6.00 11.18
N PRO A 59 -11.14 5.67 9.95
CA PRO A 59 -10.28 5.44 8.80
C PRO A 59 -9.35 6.62 8.54
N VAL A 60 -8.12 6.33 8.09
CA VAL A 60 -7.12 7.37 7.81
C VAL A 60 -7.11 7.72 6.33
N CYS A 61 -7.36 8.99 6.04
CA CYS A 61 -7.28 9.57 4.72
C CYS A 61 -6.11 10.55 4.63
N ARG A 62 -5.44 10.56 3.47
CA ARG A 62 -4.32 11.45 3.19
C ARG A 62 -4.59 12.26 1.92
N MET A 63 -4.26 13.54 1.96
CA MET A 63 -4.32 14.41 0.77
C MET A 63 -3.07 14.20 -0.08
N ILE A 64 -3.23 13.62 -1.27
CA ILE A 64 -2.12 13.34 -2.19
C ILE A 64 -2.63 13.31 -3.63
N ASP A 65 -1.73 13.51 -4.60
CA ASP A 65 -2.00 13.21 -6.01
C ASP A 65 -2.11 11.69 -6.19
N TYR A 66 -3.31 11.20 -6.50
CA TYR A 66 -3.56 9.77 -6.62
C TYR A 66 -2.79 9.14 -7.79
N GLY A 67 -2.66 9.84 -8.92
CA GLY A 67 -1.95 9.35 -10.10
C GLY A 67 -0.47 9.10 -9.80
N LYS A 68 0.18 10.08 -9.17
CA LYS A 68 1.58 9.98 -8.72
C LYS A 68 1.74 8.90 -7.65
N TYR A 69 0.82 8.82 -6.70
CA TYR A 69 0.83 7.80 -5.65
C TYR A 69 0.75 6.38 -6.23
N ARG A 70 -0.19 6.11 -7.14
CA ARG A 70 -0.36 4.81 -7.79
C ARG A 70 0.88 4.37 -8.55
N TYR A 71 1.52 5.31 -9.26
CA TYR A 71 2.79 5.04 -9.94
C TYR A 71 3.90 4.66 -8.95
N GLN A 72 4.06 5.45 -7.88
CA GLN A 72 5.07 5.18 -6.86
C GLN A 72 4.83 3.86 -6.11
N GLN A 73 3.59 3.55 -5.75
CA GLN A 73 3.24 2.26 -5.12
C GLN A 73 3.54 1.10 -6.07
N SER A 74 3.15 1.20 -7.34
CA SER A 74 3.43 0.18 -8.33
C SER A 74 4.93 -0.03 -8.55
N LYS A 75 5.72 1.05 -8.56
CA LYS A 75 7.18 0.98 -8.66
C LYS A 75 7.79 0.30 -7.42
N ARG A 76 7.41 0.74 -6.22
CA ARG A 76 7.86 0.15 -4.95
C ARG A 76 7.53 -1.33 -4.84
N LEU A 77 6.32 -1.73 -5.23
CA LEU A 77 5.90 -3.15 -5.24
C LEU A 77 6.74 -3.99 -6.20
N LYS A 78 7.06 -3.46 -7.39
CA LYS A 78 7.95 -4.13 -8.36
C LYS A 78 9.38 -4.25 -7.81
N GLU A 79 9.90 -3.22 -7.16
CA GLU A 79 11.22 -3.23 -6.53
C GLU A 79 11.28 -4.20 -5.36
N ALA A 80 10.27 -4.21 -4.48
CA ALA A 80 10.16 -5.14 -3.36
C ALA A 80 10.09 -6.60 -3.84
N LYS A 81 9.35 -6.88 -4.92
CA LYS A 81 9.27 -8.22 -5.51
C LYS A 81 10.59 -8.67 -6.14
N LYS A 82 11.37 -7.75 -6.72
CA LYS A 82 12.72 -8.05 -7.25
C LYS A 82 13.74 -8.31 -6.13
N ASN A 83 13.63 -7.56 -5.03
CA ASN A 83 14.52 -7.69 -3.88
C ASN A 83 14.12 -8.82 -2.92
N GLN A 84 12.96 -9.44 -3.11
CA GLN A 84 12.61 -10.69 -2.44
C GLN A 84 13.60 -11.77 -2.90
N HIS A 85 14.59 -12.04 -2.06
CA HIS A 85 15.60 -13.08 -2.27
C HIS A 85 14.87 -14.41 -2.44
N ILE A 86 14.72 -14.88 -3.68
CA ILE A 86 14.26 -16.24 -3.95
C ILE A 86 15.41 -17.14 -3.51
N VAL A 87 15.35 -17.58 -2.24
CA VAL A 87 16.24 -18.62 -1.75
C VAL A 87 15.83 -19.91 -2.44
N THR A 88 16.34 -20.13 -3.65
CA THR A 88 16.26 -21.42 -4.32
C THR A 88 17.11 -22.38 -3.50
N LEU A 89 16.47 -23.16 -2.62
CA LEU A 89 17.10 -24.28 -1.93
C LEU A 89 17.68 -25.20 -3.01
N LYS A 90 18.99 -25.13 -3.22
CA LYS A 90 19.71 -26.12 -4.02
C LYS A 90 19.81 -27.37 -3.16
N GLU A 91 18.87 -28.29 -3.33
CA GLU A 91 18.97 -29.63 -2.75
C GLU A 91 20.21 -30.31 -3.33
N ILE A 92 21.32 -30.28 -2.58
CA ILE A 92 22.50 -31.07 -2.89
C ILE A 92 22.13 -32.52 -2.58
N LYS A 93 21.81 -33.31 -3.62
CA LYS A 93 21.70 -34.77 -3.51
C LYS A 93 23.09 -35.33 -3.16
N TYR A 94 23.34 -35.52 -1.88
CA TYR A 94 24.47 -36.32 -1.41
C TYR A 94 24.19 -37.78 -1.76
N ARG A 95 24.93 -38.35 -2.71
CA ARG A 95 25.02 -39.81 -2.85
C ARG A 95 26.10 -40.27 -1.88
N PRO A 96 25.80 -41.11 -0.87
CA PRO A 96 26.84 -41.72 -0.07
C PRO A 96 27.66 -42.64 -0.98
N LYS A 97 28.90 -42.25 -1.29
CA LYS A 97 29.93 -43.22 -1.67
C LYS A 97 30.34 -43.93 -0.38
N ILE A 98 29.59 -44.96 -0.02
CA ILE A 98 30.12 -46.02 0.83
C ILE A 98 31.25 -46.65 0.01
N SER A 99 32.47 -46.47 0.50
CA SER A 99 33.65 -47.21 0.05
C SER A 99 33.37 -48.68 0.33
N ASP A 100 33.36 -49.50 -0.72
CA ASP A 100 33.62 -50.92 -0.55
C ASP A 100 35.03 -51.07 0.05
N HIS A 101 35.18 -52.05 0.93
CA HIS A 101 36.43 -52.45 1.59
C HIS A 101 37.57 -52.63 0.58
N ASP A 102 38.74 -52.03 0.82
CA ASP A 102 39.92 -52.62 1.48
C ASP A 102 40.90 -51.48 1.85
#